data_AF-A0A1V5LT95-F1
#
_entry.id   AF-A0A1V5LT95-F1
#
_cell.length_a   1.000
_cell.length_b   1.000
_cell.length_c   1.000
_cell.angle_alpha   90.00
_cell.angle_beta   90.00
_cell.angle_gamma   90.00
#
_symmetry.space_group_name_H-M   'P 1'
#
loop_
_entity.id
_entity.type
_entity.pdbx_description
1 polymer ?
#
loop_
_entity_poly.entity_id
_entity_poly.type
_entity_poly.pdbx_seq_one_letter_code
_entity_poly.pdbx_strand_id
1 'polypeptide(L)' 'MKTNFGKKEALVQEVEDAVLEVHTQLGSELLESAHEACPTYELELRGLSVQRQVVMPISYSDTVM' A
#
# COMPACT_ATOMS: atom_id res chain seq x y z
N MET A 1 12.20 -13.31 -24.19
CA MET A 1 12.40 -12.97 -22.76
C MET A 1 11.70 -11.63 -22.48
N LYS A 2 10.37 -11.61 -22.33
CA LYS A 2 9.59 -10.41 -21.96
C LYS A 2 8.29 -10.87 -21.30
N THR A 3 8.31 -11.19 -20.01
CA THR A 3 7.09 -11.67 -19.35
C THR A 3 6.92 -11.25 -17.90
N ASN A 4 7.85 -10.48 -17.32
CA ASN A 4 7.80 -10.09 -15.90
C ASN A 4 7.75 -8.57 -15.65
N PHE A 5 8.27 -7.75 -16.56
CA PHE A 5 8.27 -6.29 -16.41
C PHE A 5 6.83 -5.75 -16.50
N GLY A 6 6.14 -5.98 -17.62
CA GLY A 6 4.78 -5.46 -17.87
C GLY A 6 3.72 -5.73 -16.78
N LYS A 7 3.85 -6.84 -16.02
CA LYS A 7 2.97 -7.12 -14.88
C LYS A 7 3.27 -6.26 -13.66
N LYS A 8 4.54 -5.91 -13.45
CA LYS A 8 4.97 -5.06 -12.34
C LYS A 8 4.53 -3.61 -12.56
N GLU A 9 4.66 -3.07 -13.77
CA GLU A 9 4.17 -1.70 -14.06
C GLU A 9 2.65 -1.58 -13.88
N ALA A 10 1.89 -2.59 -14.33
CA ALA A 10 0.44 -2.61 -14.11
C ALA A 10 0.08 -2.65 -12.62
N LEU A 11 0.80 -3.44 -11.81
CA LEU A 11 0.57 -3.47 -10.37
C LEU A 11 0.90 -2.14 -9.70
N VAL A 12 1.98 -1.46 -10.11
CA VAL A 12 2.32 -0.13 -9.61
C VAL A 12 1.20 0.86 -9.90
N GLN A 13 0.68 0.86 -11.13
CA GLN A 13 -0.44 1.72 -11.52
C GLN A 13 -1.67 1.50 -10.64
N GLU A 14 -2.05 0.23 -10.38
CA GLU A 14 -3.17 -0.08 -9.48
C GLU A 14 -2.98 0.47 -8.07
N VAL A 15 -1.74 0.44 -7.56
CA VAL A 15 -1.43 1.02 -6.25
C VAL A 15 -1.52 2.55 -6.25
N GLU A 16 -0.96 3.20 -7.27
CA GLU A 16 -1.01 4.66 -7.40
C GLU A 16 -2.45 5.16 -7.54
N ASP A 17 -3.24 4.50 -8.38
CA ASP A 17 -4.64 4.84 -8.63
C ASP A 17 -5.49 4.66 -7.36
N ALA A 18 -5.23 3.61 -6.57
CA ALA A 18 -5.94 3.39 -5.30
C ALA A 18 -5.65 4.50 -4.27
N VAL A 19 -4.39 4.90 -4.14
CA VAL A 19 -3.99 5.99 -3.24
C VAL A 19 -4.55 7.33 -3.71
N LEU A 20 -4.55 7.58 -5.02
CA LEU A 20 -5.13 8.79 -5.59
C LEU A 20 -6.63 8.88 -5.34
N GLU A 21 -7.36 7.77 -5.48
CA GLU A 21 -8.80 7.70 -5.19
C GLU A 21 -9.08 8.08 -3.73
N VAL A 22 -8.34 7.49 -2.79
CA VAL A 22 -8.45 7.78 -1.36
C VAL A 22 -8.17 9.27 -1.07
N HIS A 23 -7.08 9.82 -1.61
CA HIS A 23 -6.76 11.24 -1.45
C HIS A 23 -7.80 12.17 -2.08
N THR A 24 -8.39 11.77 -3.21
CA THR A 24 -9.42 12.56 -3.89
C THR A 24 -10.70 12.62 -3.05
N GLN A 25 -11.07 11.52 -2.38
CA GLN A 25 -12.27 11.46 -1.55
C GLN A 25 -12.10 12.09 -0.16
N LEU A 26 -10.94 11.87 0.47
CA LEU A 26 -10.74 12.17 1.90
C LEU A 26 -9.71 13.28 2.18
N GLY A 27 -8.97 13.72 1.16
CA GLY A 27 -7.84 14.64 1.31
C GLY A 27 -6.56 13.94 1.77
N SER A 28 -5.46 14.69 1.79
CA SER A 28 -4.12 14.18 2.13
C SER A 28 -3.81 14.16 3.63
N GLU A 29 -4.59 14.89 4.44
CA GLU A 29 -4.35 15.04 5.88
C GLU A 29 -5.15 14.01 6.68
N LEU A 30 -4.73 12.74 6.58
CA LEU A 30 -5.31 11.64 7.34
C LEU A 30 -4.37 11.19 8.46
N LEU A 31 -4.95 10.63 9.52
CA LEU A 31 -4.20 9.89 10.53
C LEU A 31 -3.54 8.67 9.87
N GLU A 32 -2.40 8.23 10.40
CA GLU A 32 -1.66 7.06 9.90
C GLU A 32 -2.56 5.82 9.79
N SER A 33 -3.43 5.58 10.77
CA SER A 33 -4.38 4.47 10.74
C SER A 33 -5.36 4.53 9.56
N ALA A 34 -5.70 5.73 9.10
CA ALA A 34 -6.56 5.94 7.93
C ALA A 34 -5.77 5.86 6.62
N HIS A 35 -4.56 6.42 6.58
CA HIS A 35 -3.61 6.23 5.47
C HIS A 35 -3.24 4.76 5.24
N GLU A 36 -3.30 3.92 6.28
CA GLU A 36 -3.13 2.48 6.17
C GLU A 36 -4.42 1.77 5.73
N ALA A 37 -5.56 2.09 6.35
CA ALA A 37 -6.81 1.38 6.16
C ALA A 37 -7.48 1.66 4.81
N CYS A 38 -7.54 2.93 4.39
CA CYS A 38 -8.30 3.33 3.21
C CYS A 38 -7.68 2.79 1.91
N PRO A 39 -6.35 2.92 1.66
CA PRO A 39 -5.74 2.35 0.46
C PRO A 39 -5.80 0.82 0.46
N THR A 40 -5.68 0.17 1.63
CA THR A 40 -5.80 -1.29 1.67
C THR A 40 -7.20 -1.73 1.24
N TYR A 41 -8.25 -1.09 1.77
CA TYR A 41 -9.62 -1.38 1.37
C TYR A 41 -9.84 -1.18 -0.14
N GLU A 42 -9.32 -0.09 -0.70
CA GLU A 42 -9.40 0.20 -2.14
C GLU A 42 -8.65 -0.84 -2.99
N LEU A 43 -7.47 -1.29 -2.57
CA LEU A 43 -6.70 -2.34 -3.24
C LEU A 43 -7.39 -3.71 -3.16
N GLU A 44 -8.01 -4.03 -2.01
CA GLU A 44 -8.80 -5.24 -1.83
C GLU A 44 -10.06 -5.23 -2.73
N LEU A 45 -10.72 -4.08 -2.87
CA LEU A 45 -11.84 -3.90 -3.81
C LEU A 45 -11.41 -4.15 -5.27
N ARG A 46 -10.18 -3.80 -5.63
CA ARG A 46 -9.57 -4.08 -6.94
C ARG A 46 -9.09 -5.53 -7.10
N GLY A 47 -9.33 -6.38 -6.09
CA GLY A 47 -9.01 -7.80 -6.12
C GLY A 47 -7.56 -8.13 -5.79
N LEU A 48 -6.80 -7.18 -5.25
CA LEU A 48 -5.42 -7.40 -4.82
C LEU A 48 -5.39 -8.00 -3.41
N SER A 49 -4.47 -8.94 -3.20
CA SER A 49 -4.18 -9.46 -1.86
C SER A 49 -3.17 -8.55 -1.18
N VAL A 50 -3.57 -7.89 -0.09
CA VAL A 50 -2.73 -6.94 0.64
C VAL A 50 -2.52 -7.45 2.07
N GLN A 51 -1.31 -7.26 2.58
CA GLN A 51 -1.00 -7.46 4.00
C GLN A 51 -0.71 -6.12 4.63
N ARG A 52 -1.21 -5.92 5.85
CA ARG A 52 -1.05 -4.69 6.62
C ARG A 52 -0.29 -4.99 7.89
N GLN A 53 0.46 -3.99 8.39
CA GLN A 53 1.20 -4.08 9.66
C GLN A 53 2.07 -5.35 9.73
N VAL A 54 2.72 -5.71 8.62
CA VAL A 54 3.65 -6.83 8.59
C VAL A 54 4.76 -6.53 9.58
N VAL A 55 5.02 -7.46 10.50
CA VAL A 55 6.09 -7.33 11.48
C VAL A 55 7.42 -7.21 10.74
N MET A 56 7.99 -6.02 10.76
CA MET A 56 9.31 -5.74 10.23
C MET A 56 10.23 -5.49 11.42
N PRO A 57 11.25 -6.34 11.64
CA PRO A 57 12.15 -6.17 12.78
C PRO A 57 12.88 -4.84 12.64
N ILE A 58 12.88 -4.05 13.71
CA ILE A 58 13.62 -2.79 13.78
C ILE A 58 14.73 -2.92 14.82
N SER A 59 15.94 -2.49 14.46
CA SER A 59 17.02 -2.40 15.44
C SER A 59 16.95 -1.04 16.14
N TYR A 60 16.69 -1.04 17.44
CA TYR A 60 16.80 0.14 18.29
C TYR A 60 17.97 -0.04 19.27
N SER A 61 19.04 0.71 19.04
CA SER A 61 20.33 0.52 19.73
C SER A 61 20.82 -0.93 19.59
N ASP A 62 21.08 -1.61 20.70
CA ASP A 62 21.58 -2.99 20.73
C ASP A 62 20.45 -4.04 20.82
N THR A 63 19.19 -3.61 20.67
CA THR A 63 18.01 -4.47 20.79
C THR A 63 17.26 -4.53 19.47
N VAL A 64 16.90 -5.74 19.03
CA VAL A 64 15.96 -5.95 17.93
C VAL A 64 14.55 -5.96 18.51
N MET A 65 13.68 -5.11 17.99
CA MET A 65 12.26 -4.97 18.33
C MET A 65 11.38 -5.45 17.19
#